data_AF-A0A1H5KJJ6-F1
#
_entry.id   AF-A0A1H5KJJ6-F1
#
_cell.length_a   1.000
_cell.length_b   1.000
_cell.length_c   1.000
_cell.angle_alpha   90.00
_cell.angle_beta   90.00
_cell.angle_gamma   90.00
#
_symmetry.space_group_name_H-M   'P 1'
#
loop_
_entity.id
_entity.type
_entity.pdbx_description
1 polymer ?
#
loop_
_entity_poly.entity_id
_entity_poly.type
_entity_poly.pdbx_seq_one_letter_code
_entity_poly.pdbx_strand_id
1 'polypeptide(L)'
;MRIFLESGAEQPADWCGKKIHPFEGTTNPAPVRNRIPHVTDNDNEPRRPNGPLRLAAGAIAGVVSGFAAITVAELVSAAVRPQAGPVVAVGSAAIDRTPAAVKDWAVRNFGTDDKLVLQLGILAVLALFAVALGIAVLRFRRTGAAGVLVFGAVGALAAVSRPDTKGFTDTLPSLVGAGAGALLLYVLAGRLERRPTTGPATAGEPVADRDRRGFVVTASTAALASAGAGVLGRSLNSASGRSAVASRDRLVLPAPASPAAAVLRGAGLRIPGAVPFITPNSDFYRVDTALVVPKVDATTWRLRIHGQGVTRPLTLSFDDLLRRELVERDITLTCVSNEVGGPYVGNARWIGVRLADLLAECGVRPPSKGGPADQLVARSVDGMTIGSPIEDVMDGRDALLALGMNGEPLPFAHGFPVRMVVPGLYGFVSACKWIKDIELTTFDAYDAYWVKRGWARRAPVKTESRIDTPRPFARPKAGTVMVAGVAWAQHRGIDKVEIRVDDGPWREARLAAEDTADTWRQWSFPWQATKGGHTLTVRATDRTGAVQTGERARTVPDGASGRHSVVVTVE
;
A
#
# COMPACT_ATOMS: atom_id res chain seq x y z
N MET A 1 5.03 -47.40 9.07
CA MET A 1 5.06 -48.41 10.15
C MET A 1 6.25 -49.32 9.90
N ARG A 2 7.29 -49.27 10.76
CA ARG A 2 8.62 -49.94 10.62
C ARG A 2 9.45 -49.50 9.38
N ILE A 3 10.78 -49.34 9.33
CA ILE A 3 11.99 -49.59 10.19
C ILE A 3 12.80 -50.88 9.86
N PHE A 4 14.13 -50.71 9.67
CA PHE A 4 15.26 -51.70 9.56
C PHE A 4 15.30 -52.66 8.35
N LEU A 5 16.44 -53.18 7.81
CA LEU A 5 17.92 -53.04 7.98
C LEU A 5 18.60 -52.81 6.59
N GLU A 6 19.87 -52.40 6.34
CA GLU A 6 21.09 -52.04 7.11
C GLU A 6 22.31 -53.02 7.03
N SER A 7 23.43 -52.58 6.41
CA SER A 7 24.82 -53.13 6.39
C SER A 7 25.69 -52.28 5.41
N GLY A 8 27.02 -52.08 5.48
CA GLY A 8 28.13 -52.40 6.43
C GLY A 8 29.49 -52.29 5.68
N ALA A 9 30.67 -51.99 6.26
CA ALA A 9 31.08 -51.55 7.60
C ALA A 9 32.54 -50.95 7.59
N GLU A 10 32.86 -50.10 8.58
CA GLU A 10 34.05 -50.05 9.49
C GLU A 10 35.48 -50.45 9.00
N GLN A 11 36.59 -49.68 9.18
CA GLN A 11 37.34 -49.18 10.39
C GLN A 11 38.25 -50.25 11.09
N PRO A 12 39.25 -49.89 11.96
CA PRO A 12 39.95 -48.62 12.28
C PRO A 12 41.49 -48.73 11.93
N ALA A 13 42.59 -48.39 12.66
CA ALA A 13 42.91 -47.77 13.97
C ALA A 13 44.37 -47.22 14.12
N ASP A 14 44.51 -46.02 14.71
CA ASP A 14 45.39 -45.55 15.83
C ASP A 14 46.93 -45.83 16.07
N TRP A 15 47.67 -44.71 16.24
CA TRP A 15 48.61 -44.28 17.33
C TRP A 15 49.98 -44.95 17.72
N CYS A 16 51.01 -44.06 17.75
CA CYS A 16 52.03 -43.82 18.81
C CYS A 16 53.45 -44.45 18.80
N GLY A 17 54.47 -43.61 19.12
CA GLY A 17 55.87 -43.95 19.46
C GLY A 17 56.93 -43.14 18.65
N LYS A 18 58.15 -42.83 19.12
CA LYS A 18 58.79 -42.85 20.47
C LYS A 18 60.08 -41.96 20.44
N LYS A 19 60.58 -41.44 21.57
CA LYS A 19 61.83 -40.61 21.67
C LYS A 19 63.11 -41.46 21.73
N ILE A 20 64.26 -40.98 21.19
CA ILE A 20 65.65 -41.13 21.74
C ILE A 20 66.55 -39.92 21.31
N HIS A 21 67.53 -39.51 22.14
CA HIS A 21 68.70 -38.63 21.88
C HIS A 21 69.98 -39.36 22.33
N PRO A 22 71.20 -39.11 21.78
CA PRO A 22 72.21 -38.26 22.50
C PRO A 22 73.37 -37.61 21.67
N PHE A 23 74.03 -36.55 22.22
CA PHE A 23 75.50 -36.24 22.37
C PHE A 23 76.56 -36.50 21.24
N GLU A 24 77.73 -35.82 21.07
CA GLU A 24 78.50 -34.74 21.76
C GLU A 24 79.59 -34.09 20.83
N GLY A 25 80.34 -33.05 21.28
CA GLY A 25 81.69 -32.64 20.78
C GLY A 25 81.80 -31.27 20.04
N THR A 26 82.33 -30.17 20.64
CA THR A 26 83.76 -29.71 20.70
C THR A 26 84.40 -29.29 19.36
N THR A 27 85.10 -28.16 19.15
CA THR A 27 85.59 -27.07 20.05
C THR A 27 85.92 -25.77 19.25
N ASN A 28 86.13 -24.63 19.94
CA ASN A 28 86.50 -23.29 19.39
C ASN A 28 88.03 -23.19 19.12
N PRO A 29 88.54 -22.33 18.18
CA PRO A 29 88.86 -20.93 18.53
C PRO A 29 88.71 -19.88 17.38
N ALA A 30 89.01 -18.60 17.69
CA ALA A 30 89.07 -17.44 16.79
C ALA A 30 90.49 -16.78 16.85
N PRO A 31 90.78 -15.52 16.42
CA PRO A 31 90.01 -14.52 15.65
C PRO A 31 90.82 -13.79 14.52
N VAL A 32 90.25 -12.71 13.92
CA VAL A 32 90.95 -11.64 13.12
C VAL A 32 91.48 -12.10 11.73
N ARG A 33 91.36 -11.42 10.57
CA ARG A 33 90.87 -10.09 10.05
C ARG A 33 90.53 -10.29 8.52
N ASN A 34 90.22 -9.37 7.59
CA ASN A 34 90.09 -7.89 7.47
C ASN A 34 89.24 -7.53 6.21
N ARG A 35 88.64 -6.31 6.13
CA ARG A 35 88.00 -5.69 4.92
C ARG A 35 86.77 -6.44 4.33
N ILE A 36 85.81 -5.83 3.62
CA ILE A 36 85.50 -4.45 3.21
C ILE A 36 83.94 -4.27 3.20
N PRO A 37 83.37 -3.05 3.33
CA PRO A 37 81.93 -2.87 3.52
C PRO A 37 81.12 -2.63 2.24
N HIS A 38 79.81 -2.92 2.29
CA HIS A 38 78.80 -2.22 1.50
C HIS A 38 77.54 -2.00 2.35
N VAL A 39 77.01 -0.78 2.35
CA VAL A 39 75.66 -0.47 2.84
C VAL A 39 74.68 -0.72 1.69
N THR A 40 73.61 -1.44 1.97
CA THR A 40 72.42 -1.53 1.11
C THR A 40 71.24 -0.96 1.89
N ASP A 41 70.59 0.06 1.35
CA ASP A 41 69.42 0.68 2.00
C ASP A 41 68.28 -0.33 2.21
N ASN A 42 67.65 -0.24 3.38
CA ASN A 42 66.24 -0.58 3.50
C ASN A 42 65.42 0.51 2.80
N ASP A 43 64.65 0.15 1.77
CA ASP A 43 63.25 0.57 1.61
C ASP A 43 62.70 0.13 0.24
N ASN A 44 62.11 -1.07 0.17
CA ASN A 44 61.27 -1.44 -0.97
C ASN A 44 60.20 -2.50 -0.66
N GLU A 45 59.46 -2.35 0.45
CA GLU A 45 58.22 -3.11 0.63
C GLU A 45 57.12 -2.61 -0.34
N PRO A 46 56.53 -3.49 -1.17
CA PRO A 46 55.55 -3.08 -2.19
C PRO A 46 54.16 -2.83 -1.59
N ARG A 47 53.97 -1.69 -0.92
CA ARG A 47 52.68 -1.26 -0.35
C ARG A 47 51.52 -1.36 -1.35
N ARG A 48 50.64 -2.35 -1.17
CA ARG A 48 49.34 -2.47 -1.84
C ARG A 48 48.26 -2.99 -0.87
N PRO A 49 46.98 -2.56 -1.00
CA PRO A 49 46.48 -1.40 -1.73
C PRO A 49 45.55 -0.49 -0.88
N ASN A 50 45.16 0.66 -1.43
CA ASN A 50 44.09 1.53 -0.90
C ASN A 50 42.67 0.93 -1.08
N GLY A 51 42.51 -0.38 -0.82
CA GLY A 51 41.30 -1.17 -1.06
C GLY A 51 40.03 -0.59 -0.43
N PRO A 52 39.93 -0.50 0.91
CA PRO A 52 38.71 -0.05 1.59
C PRO A 52 38.33 1.39 1.22
N LEU A 53 39.32 2.30 1.12
CA LEU A 53 39.07 3.69 0.70
C LEU A 53 38.54 3.78 -0.74
N ARG A 54 39.05 2.96 -1.67
CA ARG A 54 38.56 2.93 -3.06
C ARG A 54 37.16 2.34 -3.15
N LEU A 55 36.86 1.29 -2.38
CA LEU A 55 35.51 0.71 -2.27
C LEU A 55 34.51 1.72 -1.70
N ALA A 56 34.87 2.45 -0.64
CA ALA A 56 34.07 3.51 -0.06
C ALA A 56 33.80 4.66 -1.07
N ALA A 57 34.83 5.10 -1.81
CA ALA A 57 34.65 6.10 -2.86
C ALA A 57 33.70 5.64 -3.98
N GLY A 58 33.75 4.36 -4.36
CA GLY A 58 32.78 3.76 -5.29
C GLY A 58 31.37 3.72 -4.73
N ALA A 59 31.19 3.26 -3.48
CA ALA A 59 29.89 3.25 -2.80
C ALA A 59 29.27 4.67 -2.73
N ILE A 60 30.06 5.69 -2.39
CA ILE A 60 29.65 7.09 -2.39
C ILE A 60 29.25 7.54 -3.80
N ALA A 61 30.05 7.23 -4.84
CA ALA A 61 29.71 7.56 -6.22
C ALA A 61 28.39 6.91 -6.66
N GLY A 62 28.15 5.67 -6.26
CA GLY A 62 26.89 4.95 -6.46
C GLY A 62 25.71 5.63 -5.80
N VAL A 63 25.78 5.92 -4.50
CA VAL A 63 24.71 6.56 -3.73
C VAL A 63 24.39 7.96 -4.25
N VAL A 64 25.40 8.79 -4.53
CA VAL A 64 25.20 10.14 -5.10
C VAL A 64 24.53 10.05 -6.49
N SER A 65 24.94 9.08 -7.31
CA SER A 65 24.36 8.90 -8.66
C SER A 65 22.92 8.36 -8.61
N GLY A 66 22.61 7.47 -7.67
CA GLY A 66 21.25 6.97 -7.44
C GLY A 66 20.31 8.05 -6.91
N PHE A 67 20.78 8.88 -5.97
CA PHE A 67 20.02 10.01 -5.45
C PHE A 67 19.75 11.07 -6.53
N ALA A 68 20.74 11.37 -7.37
CA ALA A 68 20.57 12.23 -8.54
C ALA A 68 19.56 11.65 -9.55
N ALA A 69 19.64 10.35 -9.83
CA ALA A 69 18.72 9.65 -10.74
C ALA A 69 17.26 9.76 -10.28
N ILE A 70 17.00 9.49 -8.99
CA ILE A 70 15.66 9.62 -8.40
C ILE A 70 15.22 11.09 -8.43
N THR A 71 16.09 12.04 -8.08
CA THR A 71 15.74 13.47 -8.08
C THR A 71 15.34 13.98 -9.47
N VAL A 72 16.11 13.63 -10.51
CA VAL A 72 15.78 13.99 -11.90
C VAL A 72 14.48 13.29 -12.33
N ALA A 73 14.28 12.02 -11.98
CA ALA A 73 13.06 11.31 -12.30
C ALA A 73 11.82 11.94 -11.65
N GLU A 74 11.88 12.35 -10.39
CA GLU A 74 10.73 12.98 -9.72
C GLU A 74 10.44 14.41 -10.19
N LEU A 75 11.44 15.14 -10.70
CA LEU A 75 11.18 16.41 -11.40
C LEU A 75 10.46 16.18 -12.75
N VAL A 76 10.85 15.15 -13.50
CA VAL A 76 10.16 14.77 -14.74
C VAL A 76 8.77 14.17 -14.44
N SER A 77 8.60 13.46 -13.31
CA SER A 77 7.29 12.95 -12.86
C SER A 77 6.34 14.11 -12.52
N ALA A 78 6.82 15.19 -11.89
CA ALA A 78 6.01 16.38 -11.63
C ALA A 78 5.48 17.06 -12.91
N ALA A 79 6.25 17.01 -14.01
CA ALA A 79 5.86 17.59 -15.31
C ALA A 79 4.95 16.67 -16.15
N VAL A 80 5.17 15.35 -16.10
CA VAL A 80 4.38 14.36 -16.87
C VAL A 80 3.14 13.93 -16.06
N ARG A 81 3.37 13.28 -14.92
CA ARG A 81 2.37 12.77 -13.99
C ARG A 81 3.04 12.21 -12.72
N PRO A 82 2.69 12.65 -11.49
CA PRO A 82 3.34 12.18 -10.26
C PRO A 82 3.27 10.65 -10.05
N GLN A 83 2.22 9.98 -10.54
CA GLN A 83 2.11 8.52 -10.46
C GLN A 83 3.11 7.75 -11.36
N ALA A 84 3.77 8.42 -12.30
CA ALA A 84 4.82 7.86 -13.16
C ALA A 84 6.24 7.99 -12.56
N GLY A 85 6.40 8.61 -11.39
CA GLY A 85 7.68 8.64 -10.66
C GLY A 85 8.16 7.23 -10.33
N PRO A 86 9.44 6.89 -10.55
CA PRO A 86 9.91 5.50 -10.55
C PRO A 86 9.69 4.77 -9.23
N VAL A 87 9.78 5.47 -8.09
CA VAL A 87 9.55 4.86 -6.76
C VAL A 87 8.08 4.45 -6.62
N VAL A 88 7.15 5.27 -7.10
CA VAL A 88 5.71 4.99 -7.10
C VAL A 88 5.36 3.91 -8.14
N ALA A 89 5.90 4.02 -9.35
CA ALA A 89 5.64 3.07 -10.44
C ALA A 89 6.16 1.65 -10.10
N VAL A 90 7.41 1.52 -9.63
CA VAL A 90 7.97 0.23 -9.20
C VAL A 90 7.28 -0.27 -7.93
N GLY A 91 6.97 0.61 -6.96
CA GLY A 91 6.25 0.23 -5.75
C GLY A 91 4.85 -0.34 -6.02
N SER A 92 4.05 0.34 -6.85
CA SER A 92 2.75 -0.18 -7.30
C SER A 92 2.91 -1.45 -8.14
N ALA A 93 3.88 -1.50 -9.08
CA ALA A 93 4.13 -2.70 -9.89
C ALA A 93 4.58 -3.91 -9.05
N ALA A 94 5.25 -3.69 -7.92
CA ALA A 94 5.61 -4.71 -6.94
C ALA A 94 4.38 -5.17 -6.16
N ILE A 95 3.57 -4.25 -5.59
CA ILE A 95 2.28 -4.57 -4.95
C ILE A 95 1.45 -5.44 -5.89
N ASP A 96 1.29 -5.02 -7.15
CA ASP A 96 0.44 -5.72 -8.12
C ASP A 96 0.85 -7.18 -8.33
N ARG A 97 2.16 -7.47 -8.28
CA ARG A 97 2.75 -8.80 -8.47
C ARG A 97 2.96 -9.59 -7.17
N THR A 98 2.88 -8.96 -6.00
CA THR A 98 2.99 -9.64 -4.70
C THR A 98 1.80 -10.60 -4.50
N PRO A 99 2.04 -11.91 -4.21
CA PRO A 99 0.98 -12.87 -3.94
C PRO A 99 0.08 -12.47 -2.77
N ALA A 100 -1.21 -12.84 -2.84
CA ALA A 100 -2.21 -12.50 -1.82
C ALA A 100 -1.72 -12.82 -0.39
N ALA A 101 -1.26 -14.06 -0.15
CA ALA A 101 -0.80 -14.49 1.18
C ALA A 101 0.30 -13.59 1.80
N VAL A 102 1.14 -12.94 0.99
CA VAL A 102 2.18 -12.01 1.46
C VAL A 102 1.59 -10.63 1.79
N LYS A 103 0.61 -10.16 1.01
CA LYS A 103 -0.20 -8.96 1.34
C LYS A 103 -0.99 -9.17 2.62
N ASP A 104 -1.71 -10.28 2.71
CA ASP A 104 -2.53 -10.63 3.86
C ASP A 104 -1.67 -10.75 5.13
N TRP A 105 -0.45 -11.30 5.00
CA TRP A 105 0.54 -11.31 6.10
C TRP A 105 0.99 -9.89 6.46
N ALA A 106 1.38 -9.05 5.50
CA ALA A 106 1.83 -7.69 5.77
C ALA A 106 0.73 -6.84 6.43
N VAL A 107 -0.50 -6.91 5.92
CA VAL A 107 -1.67 -6.20 6.47
C VAL A 107 -2.01 -6.69 7.88
N ARG A 108 -1.94 -8.00 8.17
CA ARG A 108 -2.17 -8.52 9.53
C ARG A 108 -1.09 -8.15 10.55
N ASN A 109 0.17 -7.93 10.12
CA ASN A 109 1.28 -7.61 11.03
C ASN A 109 1.55 -6.09 11.17
N PHE A 110 1.33 -5.31 10.12
CA PHE A 110 1.62 -3.87 10.07
C PHE A 110 0.38 -2.97 9.96
N GLY A 111 -0.82 -3.55 9.89
CA GLY A 111 -2.08 -2.80 9.91
C GLY A 111 -2.18 -1.79 8.77
N THR A 112 -2.35 -0.52 9.12
CA THR A 112 -2.45 0.60 8.17
C THR A 112 -1.09 1.13 7.67
N ASP A 113 0.02 0.65 8.23
CA ASP A 113 1.38 1.17 7.99
C ASP A 113 2.20 0.24 7.06
N ASP A 114 1.57 -0.81 6.54
CA ASP A 114 2.08 -1.73 5.51
C ASP A 114 2.79 -0.99 4.36
N LYS A 115 2.19 0.12 3.90
CA LYS A 115 2.71 0.99 2.84
C LYS A 115 3.97 1.76 3.22
N LEU A 116 4.10 2.17 4.49
CA LEU A 116 5.30 2.86 4.99
C LEU A 116 6.46 1.87 5.10
N VAL A 117 6.18 0.66 5.63
CA VAL A 117 7.17 -0.44 5.68
C VAL A 117 7.64 -0.80 4.27
N LEU A 118 6.71 -0.92 3.30
CA LEU A 118 7.05 -1.17 1.91
C LEU A 118 7.88 -0.05 1.26
N GLN A 119 7.53 1.23 1.49
CA GLN A 119 8.30 2.36 0.96
C GLN A 119 9.73 2.40 1.52
N LEU A 120 9.90 2.19 2.82
CA LEU A 120 11.21 2.10 3.46
C LEU A 120 12.02 0.90 2.93
N GLY A 121 11.37 -0.26 2.73
CA GLY A 121 11.98 -1.43 2.12
C GLY A 121 12.47 -1.19 0.69
N ILE A 122 11.66 -0.53 -0.16
CA ILE A 122 12.04 -0.15 -1.52
C ILE A 122 13.25 0.80 -1.50
N LEU A 123 13.24 1.83 -0.63
CA LEU A 123 14.35 2.77 -0.52
C LEU A 123 15.64 2.11 -0.02
N ALA A 124 15.56 1.16 0.92
CA ALA A 124 16.70 0.39 1.39
C ALA A 124 17.30 -0.49 0.27
N VAL A 125 16.44 -1.18 -0.50
CA VAL A 125 16.87 -1.99 -1.66
C VAL A 125 17.52 -1.12 -2.74
N LEU A 126 16.95 0.05 -3.06
CA LEU A 126 17.52 1.02 -3.99
C LEU A 126 18.90 1.51 -3.53
N ALA A 127 19.08 1.81 -2.25
CA ALA A 127 20.36 2.23 -1.68
C ALA A 127 21.42 1.11 -1.76
N LEU A 128 21.04 -0.15 -1.48
CA LEU A 128 21.94 -1.30 -1.60
C LEU A 128 22.36 -1.55 -3.06
N PHE A 129 21.44 -1.45 -4.03
CA PHE A 129 21.78 -1.52 -5.45
C PHE A 129 22.69 -0.37 -5.89
N ALA A 130 22.45 0.85 -5.42
CA ALA A 130 23.31 2.01 -5.70
C ALA A 130 24.74 1.79 -5.18
N VAL A 131 24.91 1.30 -3.96
CA VAL A 131 26.21 0.91 -3.39
C VAL A 131 26.87 -0.20 -4.21
N ALA A 132 26.14 -1.25 -4.57
CA ALA A 132 26.67 -2.39 -5.33
C ALA A 132 27.15 -1.98 -6.74
N LEU A 133 26.36 -1.19 -7.47
CA LEU A 133 26.75 -0.65 -8.78
C LEU A 133 27.92 0.35 -8.66
N GLY A 134 27.94 1.16 -7.59
CA GLY A 134 29.04 2.05 -7.25
C GLY A 134 30.36 1.33 -6.94
N ILE A 135 30.30 0.11 -6.39
CA ILE A 135 31.48 -0.75 -6.22
C ILE A 135 31.86 -1.44 -7.53
N ALA A 136 30.90 -1.95 -8.29
CA ALA A 136 31.14 -2.67 -9.56
C ALA A 136 31.77 -1.76 -10.64
N VAL A 137 31.37 -0.48 -10.70
CA VAL A 137 31.88 0.48 -11.70
C VAL A 137 33.39 0.73 -11.56
N LEU A 138 33.99 0.48 -10.38
CA LEU A 138 35.44 0.59 -10.13
C LEU A 138 36.30 -0.46 -10.85
N ARG A 139 35.66 -1.57 -11.29
CA ARG A 139 36.29 -2.69 -11.99
C ARG A 139 35.84 -2.76 -13.45
N PHE A 140 34.59 -2.39 -13.74
CA PHE A 140 33.99 -2.48 -15.07
C PHE A 140 33.09 -1.26 -15.33
N ARG A 141 33.69 -0.11 -15.63
CA ARG A 141 32.98 1.17 -15.71
C ARG A 141 31.78 1.22 -16.67
N ARG A 142 31.79 0.43 -17.75
CA ARG A 142 30.63 0.30 -18.65
C ARG A 142 29.48 -0.50 -18.03
N THR A 143 29.74 -1.54 -17.23
CA THR A 143 28.67 -2.39 -16.67
C THR A 143 27.95 -1.71 -15.50
N GLY A 144 28.67 -0.92 -14.68
CA GLY A 144 28.04 -0.11 -13.62
C GLY A 144 27.04 0.90 -14.19
N ALA A 145 27.41 1.62 -15.26
CA ALA A 145 26.50 2.54 -15.95
C ALA A 145 25.34 1.80 -16.65
N ALA A 146 25.62 0.66 -17.31
CA ALA A 146 24.58 -0.16 -17.93
C ALA A 146 23.57 -0.71 -16.90
N GLY A 147 24.01 -1.07 -15.69
CA GLY A 147 23.13 -1.51 -14.60
C GLY A 147 22.12 -0.45 -14.17
N VAL A 148 22.54 0.83 -14.12
CA VAL A 148 21.62 1.96 -13.86
C VAL A 148 20.60 2.11 -14.99
N LEU A 149 21.03 1.99 -16.26
CA LEU A 149 20.12 2.05 -17.41
C LEU A 149 19.12 0.88 -17.45
N VAL A 150 19.55 -0.34 -17.11
CA VAL A 150 18.66 -1.51 -16.96
C VAL A 150 17.64 -1.28 -15.85
N PHE A 151 18.04 -0.69 -14.73
CA PHE A 151 17.09 -0.34 -13.66
C PHE A 151 16.08 0.73 -14.12
N GLY A 152 16.52 1.72 -14.92
CA GLY A 152 15.64 2.68 -15.58
C GLY A 152 14.63 2.03 -16.54
N ALA A 153 15.07 1.03 -17.31
CA ALA A 153 14.19 0.26 -18.18
C ALA A 153 13.16 -0.57 -17.39
N VAL A 154 13.54 -1.13 -16.23
CA VAL A 154 12.60 -1.79 -15.31
C VAL A 154 11.58 -0.80 -14.75
N GLY A 155 12.01 0.42 -14.38
CA GLY A 155 11.09 1.49 -13.96
C GLY A 155 10.11 1.94 -15.06
N ALA A 156 10.61 2.07 -16.29
CA ALA A 156 9.79 2.42 -17.46
C ALA A 156 8.78 1.31 -17.81
N LEU A 157 9.20 0.04 -17.78
CA LEU A 157 8.34 -1.11 -17.97
C LEU A 157 7.29 -1.23 -16.85
N ALA A 158 7.69 -0.96 -15.60
CA ALA A 158 6.77 -0.91 -14.46
C ALA A 158 5.67 0.13 -14.70
N ALA A 159 6.05 1.36 -15.08
CA ALA A 159 5.13 2.47 -15.37
C ALA A 159 4.13 2.15 -16.50
N VAL A 160 4.60 1.62 -17.65
CA VAL A 160 3.73 1.26 -18.79
C VAL A 160 2.89 0.01 -18.49
N SER A 161 3.35 -0.89 -17.61
CA SER A 161 2.54 -2.05 -17.17
C SER A 161 1.38 -1.70 -16.22
N ARG A 162 1.24 -0.41 -15.83
CA ARG A 162 0.15 0.04 -14.96
C ARG A 162 -1.19 0.11 -15.71
N PRO A 163 -2.32 -0.34 -15.12
CA PRO A 163 -3.66 -0.23 -15.73
C PRO A 163 -4.14 1.19 -16.05
N ASP A 164 -3.45 2.22 -15.53
CA ASP A 164 -3.80 3.63 -15.65
C ASP A 164 -2.76 4.46 -16.43
N THR A 165 -1.90 3.81 -17.23
CA THR A 165 -0.97 4.52 -18.11
C THR A 165 -1.70 5.38 -19.14
N LYS A 166 -1.13 6.54 -19.46
CA LYS A 166 -1.57 7.41 -20.58
C LYS A 166 -0.78 7.16 -21.87
N GLY A 167 0.16 6.21 -21.87
CA GLY A 167 1.04 5.88 -22.99
C GLY A 167 2.52 6.12 -22.67
N PHE A 168 3.36 6.11 -23.71
CA PHE A 168 4.81 6.09 -23.60
C PHE A 168 5.44 7.26 -22.83
N THR A 169 4.73 8.38 -22.64
CA THR A 169 5.17 9.49 -21.78
C THR A 169 5.48 9.05 -20.35
N ASP A 170 4.78 8.04 -19.84
CA ASP A 170 4.97 7.53 -18.48
C ASP A 170 6.32 6.82 -18.28
N THR A 171 7.06 6.52 -19.37
CA THR A 171 8.44 6.02 -19.30
C THR A 171 9.46 7.11 -18.98
N LEU A 172 9.17 8.37 -19.34
CA LEU A 172 10.14 9.47 -19.34
C LEU A 172 10.79 9.72 -17.96
N PRO A 173 10.06 9.72 -16.82
CA PRO A 173 10.68 9.86 -15.49
C PRO A 173 11.78 8.83 -15.25
N SER A 174 11.49 7.55 -15.51
CA SER A 174 12.43 6.45 -15.26
C SER A 174 13.63 6.48 -16.21
N LEU A 175 13.40 6.77 -17.50
CA LEU A 175 14.47 6.80 -18.51
C LEU A 175 15.39 8.01 -18.36
N VAL A 176 14.85 9.21 -18.14
CA VAL A 176 15.65 10.45 -18.00
C VAL A 176 16.43 10.43 -16.68
N GLY A 177 15.82 9.97 -15.59
CA GLY A 177 16.50 9.79 -14.31
C GLY A 177 17.65 8.78 -14.40
N ALA A 178 17.41 7.61 -15.01
CA ALA A 178 18.46 6.61 -15.19
C ALA A 178 19.58 7.08 -16.15
N GLY A 179 19.26 7.84 -17.19
CA GLY A 179 20.25 8.47 -18.07
C GLY A 179 21.17 9.43 -17.30
N ALA A 180 20.58 10.31 -16.49
CA ALA A 180 21.35 11.24 -15.63
C ALA A 180 22.22 10.50 -14.60
N GLY A 181 21.66 9.49 -13.93
CA GLY A 181 22.39 8.66 -12.97
C GLY A 181 23.53 7.85 -13.59
N ALA A 182 23.31 7.23 -14.75
CA ALA A 182 24.32 6.46 -15.46
C ALA A 182 25.46 7.36 -15.95
N LEU A 183 25.14 8.56 -16.47
CA LEU A 183 26.14 9.54 -16.89
C LEU A 183 26.97 10.04 -15.70
N LEU A 184 26.33 10.41 -14.59
CA LEU A 184 27.03 10.88 -13.39
C LEU A 184 27.92 9.78 -12.79
N LEU A 185 27.43 8.54 -12.69
CA LEU A 185 28.21 7.40 -12.22
C LEU A 185 29.41 7.13 -13.13
N TYR A 186 29.22 7.22 -14.46
CA TYR A 186 30.28 7.05 -15.44
C TYR A 186 31.33 8.17 -15.39
N VAL A 187 30.95 9.42 -15.09
CA VAL A 187 31.88 10.54 -14.89
C VAL A 187 32.66 10.37 -13.59
N LEU A 188 31.98 10.08 -12.47
CA LEU A 188 32.61 9.89 -11.16
C LEU A 188 33.60 8.71 -11.17
N ALA A 189 33.20 7.56 -11.74
CA ALA A 189 34.09 6.41 -11.93
C ALA A 189 35.35 6.77 -12.75
N GLY A 190 35.21 7.61 -13.78
CA GLY A 190 36.33 8.07 -14.60
C GLY A 190 37.37 8.91 -13.84
N ARG A 191 36.96 9.61 -12.78
CA ARG A 191 37.86 10.32 -11.86
C ARG A 191 38.51 9.39 -10.82
N LEU A 192 37.97 8.18 -10.61
CA LEU A 192 38.49 7.13 -9.72
C LEU A 192 39.35 6.05 -10.45
N GLU A 193 39.38 6.08 -11.78
CA GLU A 193 40.14 5.12 -12.61
C GLU A 193 41.49 5.65 -13.12
N ARG A 194 41.68 6.98 -13.17
CA ARG A 194 42.92 7.58 -13.69
C ARG A 194 44.13 7.17 -12.84
N ARG A 195 45.03 6.39 -13.45
CA ARG A 195 46.33 6.05 -12.86
C ARG A 195 47.25 7.29 -12.86
N PRO A 196 48.19 7.38 -11.91
CA PRO A 196 49.35 8.27 -12.07
C PRO A 196 50.05 7.95 -13.40
N THR A 197 50.28 8.96 -14.23
CA THR A 197 51.07 8.83 -15.45
C THR A 197 52.53 8.70 -15.09
N THR A 198 53.12 7.52 -15.34
CA THR A 198 54.57 7.31 -15.28
C THR A 198 55.23 7.99 -16.47
N GLY A 199 55.52 9.28 -16.32
CA GLY A 199 56.37 10.07 -17.22
C GLY A 199 57.35 10.92 -16.39
N PRO A 200 58.46 11.39 -16.97
CA PRO A 200 59.44 12.20 -16.24
C PRO A 200 58.81 13.46 -15.65
N ALA A 201 59.05 13.72 -14.37
CA ALA A 201 58.42 14.82 -13.65
C ALA A 201 59.05 16.17 -14.00
N THR A 202 58.37 16.97 -14.81
CA THR A 202 58.51 18.44 -14.77
C THR A 202 57.66 19.00 -13.62
N ALA A 203 58.12 20.06 -12.98
CA ALA A 203 57.56 20.53 -11.70
C ALA A 203 56.20 21.24 -11.85
N GLY A 204 55.26 20.97 -10.93
CA GLY A 204 54.01 21.73 -10.80
C GLY A 204 52.76 20.90 -10.47
N GLU A 205 52.54 20.64 -9.17
CA GLU A 205 51.36 19.96 -8.58
C GLU A 205 51.19 18.43 -8.84
N PRO A 206 50.79 17.64 -7.82
CA PRO A 206 50.53 16.21 -7.98
C PRO A 206 49.16 15.96 -8.65
N VAL A 207 49.19 15.40 -9.87
CA VAL A 207 47.99 15.04 -10.66
C VAL A 207 46.97 14.20 -9.87
N ALA A 208 47.45 13.30 -9.00
CA ALA A 208 46.60 12.45 -8.16
C ALA A 208 45.75 13.23 -7.14
N ASP A 209 46.21 14.39 -6.68
CA ASP A 209 45.41 15.26 -5.80
C ASP A 209 44.38 16.08 -6.61
N ARG A 210 44.76 16.48 -7.83
CA ARG A 210 43.87 17.12 -8.82
C ARG A 210 42.65 16.26 -9.15
N ASP A 211 42.84 14.96 -9.40
CA ASP A 211 41.73 14.03 -9.68
C ASP A 211 40.91 13.68 -8.42
N ARG A 212 41.53 13.59 -7.22
CA ARG A 212 40.80 13.46 -5.95
C ARG A 212 39.90 14.66 -5.66
N ARG A 213 40.46 15.87 -5.74
CA ARG A 213 39.72 17.15 -5.62
C ARG A 213 38.64 17.23 -6.70
N GLY A 214 38.94 16.81 -7.93
CA GLY A 214 37.99 16.71 -9.03
C GLY A 214 36.83 15.73 -8.76
N PHE A 215 37.09 14.58 -8.14
CA PHE A 215 36.04 13.65 -7.70
C PHE A 215 35.17 14.26 -6.60
N VAL A 216 35.79 14.77 -5.52
CA VAL A 216 35.07 15.37 -4.37
C VAL A 216 34.21 16.54 -4.82
N VAL A 217 34.74 17.49 -5.59
CA VAL A 217 33.96 18.61 -6.14
C VAL A 217 32.79 18.10 -7.00
N THR A 218 33.02 17.14 -7.91
CA THR A 218 31.94 16.63 -8.77
C THR A 218 30.84 15.93 -7.96
N ALA A 219 31.22 15.11 -6.98
CA ALA A 219 30.28 14.40 -6.11
C ALA A 219 29.51 15.34 -5.19
N SER A 220 30.19 16.30 -4.55
CA SER A 220 29.57 17.31 -3.69
C SER A 220 28.67 18.26 -4.47
N THR A 221 29.08 18.74 -5.64
CA THR A 221 28.22 19.57 -6.51
C THR A 221 26.99 18.80 -6.98
N ALA A 222 27.13 17.53 -7.38
CA ALA A 222 25.98 16.72 -7.77
C ALA A 222 25.04 16.42 -6.60
N ALA A 223 25.57 16.15 -5.40
CA ALA A 223 24.79 15.95 -4.19
C ALA A 223 24.05 17.22 -3.76
N LEU A 224 24.70 18.38 -3.78
CA LEU A 224 24.10 19.69 -3.47
C LEU A 224 23.05 20.09 -4.50
N ALA A 225 23.32 19.90 -5.80
CA ALA A 225 22.35 20.16 -6.86
C ALA A 225 21.12 19.25 -6.72
N SER A 226 21.32 17.96 -6.42
CA SER A 226 20.23 17.02 -6.17
C SER A 226 19.45 17.35 -4.89
N ALA A 227 20.12 17.79 -3.83
CA ALA A 227 19.46 18.23 -2.60
C ALA A 227 18.62 19.49 -2.84
N GLY A 228 19.15 20.50 -3.55
CA GLY A 228 18.43 21.71 -3.92
C GLY A 228 17.23 21.42 -4.86
N ALA A 229 17.43 20.57 -5.87
CA ALA A 229 16.38 20.11 -6.76
C ALA A 229 15.29 19.30 -6.02
N GLY A 230 15.68 18.46 -5.05
CA GLY A 230 14.76 17.73 -4.18
C GLY A 230 13.98 18.64 -3.22
N VAL A 231 14.61 19.71 -2.71
CA VAL A 231 13.94 20.76 -1.93
C VAL A 231 12.95 21.55 -2.79
N LEU A 232 13.31 21.89 -4.03
CA LEU A 232 12.43 22.58 -4.98
C LEU A 232 11.24 21.70 -5.41
N GLY A 233 11.49 20.43 -5.77
CA GLY A 233 10.42 19.47 -6.07
C GLY A 233 9.50 19.24 -4.88
N ARG A 234 10.06 19.20 -3.66
CA ARG A 234 9.27 19.15 -2.42
C ARG A 234 8.45 20.43 -2.21
N SER A 235 9.01 21.63 -2.42
CA SER A 235 8.27 22.88 -2.22
C SER A 235 7.15 23.09 -3.24
N LEU A 236 7.33 22.63 -4.49
CA LEU A 236 6.30 22.60 -5.53
C LEU A 236 5.18 21.60 -5.19
N ASN A 237 5.51 20.35 -4.82
CA ASN A 237 4.51 19.38 -4.37
C ASN A 237 3.80 19.83 -3.07
N SER A 238 4.51 20.54 -2.18
CA SER A 238 3.93 21.22 -1.02
C SER A 238 3.14 22.48 -1.38
N ALA A 239 3.22 23.05 -2.58
CA ALA A 239 2.32 24.10 -3.04
C ALA A 239 0.96 23.50 -3.40
N SER A 240 0.91 22.52 -4.31
CA SER A 240 -0.33 21.80 -4.66
C SER A 240 -0.97 21.14 -3.43
N GLY A 241 -0.16 20.54 -2.55
CA GLY A 241 -0.62 19.97 -1.29
C GLY A 241 -1.12 20.99 -0.26
N ARG A 242 -0.71 22.27 -0.33
CA ARG A 242 -1.28 23.37 0.47
C ARG A 242 -2.57 23.89 -0.13
N SER A 243 -2.66 24.07 -1.45
CA SER A 243 -3.90 24.50 -2.12
C SER A 243 -5.02 23.49 -1.90
N ALA A 244 -4.71 22.19 -2.01
CA ALA A 244 -5.64 21.12 -1.66
C ALA A 244 -6.17 21.23 -0.22
N VAL A 245 -5.28 21.35 0.78
CA VAL A 245 -5.64 21.54 2.20
C VAL A 245 -6.48 22.80 2.39
N ALA A 246 -6.06 23.94 1.85
CA ALA A 246 -6.82 25.20 1.92
C ALA A 246 -8.18 25.13 1.22
N SER A 247 -8.33 24.34 0.15
CA SER A 247 -9.61 24.12 -0.53
C SER A 247 -10.58 23.28 0.32
N ARG A 248 -10.06 22.34 1.13
CA ARG A 248 -10.85 21.57 2.09
C ARG A 248 -11.22 22.40 3.32
N ASP A 249 -10.24 23.07 3.91
CA ASP A 249 -10.42 23.73 5.21
C ASP A 249 -11.25 25.03 5.11
N ARG A 250 -11.46 25.54 3.89
CA ARG A 250 -12.44 26.59 3.57
C ARG A 250 -13.82 26.07 3.17
N LEU A 251 -14.00 24.76 3.00
CA LEU A 251 -15.27 24.21 2.55
C LEU A 251 -16.29 24.17 3.70
N VAL A 252 -17.33 24.97 3.57
CA VAL A 252 -18.60 24.78 4.30
C VAL A 252 -19.53 23.99 3.38
N LEU A 253 -19.99 22.83 3.84
CA LEU A 253 -20.99 22.05 3.11
C LEU A 253 -22.36 22.75 3.20
N PRO A 254 -23.08 22.94 2.07
CA PRO A 254 -24.47 23.38 2.10
C PRO A 254 -25.35 22.41 2.90
N ALA A 255 -26.41 22.92 3.52
CA ALA A 255 -27.39 22.09 4.21
C ALA A 255 -28.05 21.11 3.21
N PRO A 256 -28.13 19.80 3.51
CA PRO A 256 -28.86 18.85 2.67
C PRO A 256 -30.33 19.22 2.54
N ALA A 257 -30.87 19.17 1.32
CA ALA A 257 -32.31 19.33 1.07
C ALA A 257 -33.11 18.11 1.58
N SER A 258 -32.49 16.92 1.53
CA SER A 258 -32.99 15.71 2.20
C SER A 258 -31.98 15.27 3.27
N PRO A 259 -32.00 15.86 4.47
CA PRO A 259 -31.12 15.45 5.57
C PRO A 259 -31.43 14.02 6.04
N ALA A 260 -30.48 13.33 6.67
CA ALA A 260 -30.78 12.05 7.31
C ALA A 260 -31.52 12.30 8.63
N ALA A 261 -32.50 11.44 8.93
CA ALA A 261 -33.19 11.45 10.22
C ALA A 261 -32.16 11.40 11.38
N ALA A 262 -32.52 11.93 12.55
CA ALA A 262 -31.70 11.73 13.74
C ALA A 262 -31.68 10.24 14.10
N VAL A 263 -30.49 9.66 14.26
CA VAL A 263 -30.26 8.23 14.53
C VAL A 263 -31.25 7.72 15.59
N LEU A 264 -32.01 6.67 15.24
CA LEU A 264 -33.15 6.24 16.02
C LEU A 264 -32.77 5.85 17.46
N ARG A 265 -33.62 6.26 18.41
CA ARG A 265 -33.39 6.06 19.84
C ARG A 265 -33.33 4.55 20.15
N GLY A 266 -32.12 4.06 20.42
CA GLY A 266 -31.86 2.65 20.69
C GLY A 266 -31.27 1.86 19.51
N ALA A 267 -30.89 2.52 18.40
CA ALA A 267 -30.04 1.93 17.37
C ALA A 267 -28.57 1.81 17.84
N GLY A 268 -28.08 2.85 18.54
CA GLY A 268 -26.80 2.81 19.24
C GLY A 268 -26.90 2.22 20.64
N LEU A 269 -26.21 1.10 20.88
CA LEU A 269 -26.12 0.44 22.17
C LEU A 269 -25.03 1.07 23.05
N ARG A 270 -25.37 1.36 24.31
CA ARG A 270 -24.42 1.87 25.31
C ARG A 270 -23.86 0.73 26.16
N ILE A 271 -23.08 -0.16 25.52
CA ILE A 271 -22.45 -1.33 26.13
C ILE A 271 -20.91 -1.19 26.05
N PRO A 272 -20.16 -1.33 27.16
CA PRO A 272 -18.70 -1.27 27.13
C PRO A 272 -18.07 -2.28 26.16
N GLY A 273 -17.27 -1.78 25.22
CA GLY A 273 -16.60 -2.56 24.20
C GLY A 273 -17.41 -2.84 22.93
N ALA A 274 -18.70 -2.48 22.86
CA ALA A 274 -19.42 -2.43 21.59
C ALA A 274 -18.95 -1.22 20.75
N VAL A 275 -18.99 -1.32 19.42
CA VAL A 275 -18.60 -0.20 18.55
C VAL A 275 -19.64 0.94 18.57
N PRO A 276 -19.22 2.20 18.39
CA PRO A 276 -20.15 3.32 18.15
C PRO A 276 -21.05 3.07 16.93
N PHE A 277 -22.31 3.50 16.98
CA PHE A 277 -23.24 3.31 15.84
C PHE A 277 -22.81 4.06 14.58
N ILE A 278 -22.31 5.30 14.75
CA ILE A 278 -21.57 6.04 13.72
C ILE A 278 -20.09 5.90 14.04
N THR A 279 -19.31 5.38 13.09
CA THR A 279 -17.86 5.23 13.19
C THR A 279 -17.19 6.60 12.96
N PRO A 280 -16.34 7.09 13.89
CA PRO A 280 -15.65 8.37 13.73
C PRO A 280 -14.76 8.44 12.49
N ASN A 281 -14.57 9.65 11.94
CA ASN A 281 -13.78 9.87 10.72
C ASN A 281 -12.30 9.41 10.82
N SER A 282 -11.74 9.44 12.04
CA SER A 282 -10.41 8.93 12.39
C SER A 282 -10.33 7.40 12.39
N ASP A 283 -11.40 6.74 12.79
CA ASP A 283 -11.44 5.31 13.14
C ASP A 283 -11.99 4.48 11.96
N PHE A 284 -12.66 5.15 11.02
CA PHE A 284 -13.19 4.53 9.80
C PHE A 284 -12.06 3.93 8.96
N TYR A 285 -12.19 2.65 8.60
CA TYR A 285 -11.11 1.88 7.99
C TYR A 285 -10.60 2.46 6.67
N ARG A 286 -9.28 2.41 6.46
CA ARG A 286 -8.61 2.82 5.21
C ARG A 286 -8.02 1.62 4.46
N VAL A 287 -8.75 1.11 3.47
CA VAL A 287 -8.24 0.16 2.48
C VAL A 287 -8.28 0.81 1.09
N ASP A 288 -7.13 0.85 0.41
CA ASP A 288 -6.93 1.31 -0.97
C ASP A 288 -5.51 0.95 -1.46
N THR A 289 -5.24 1.07 -2.76
CA THR A 289 -3.93 0.81 -3.37
C THR A 289 -2.98 2.02 -3.39
N ALA A 290 -3.40 3.18 -2.90
CA ALA A 290 -2.61 4.40 -3.00
C ALA A 290 -1.43 4.35 -2.02
N LEU A 291 -0.20 4.35 -2.54
CA LEU A 291 1.03 4.45 -1.74
C LEU A 291 1.12 5.79 -1.00
N VAL A 292 0.61 6.86 -1.60
CA VAL A 292 0.50 8.19 -0.99
C VAL A 292 -0.92 8.68 -1.21
N VAL A 293 -1.58 9.13 -0.14
CA VAL A 293 -2.96 9.65 -0.20
C VAL A 293 -3.02 10.88 -1.12
N PRO A 294 -3.84 10.87 -2.19
CA PRO A 294 -4.04 12.04 -3.03
C PRO A 294 -4.54 13.26 -2.24
N LYS A 295 -3.81 14.36 -2.36
CA LYS A 295 -4.25 15.70 -1.93
C LYS A 295 -4.77 16.44 -3.16
N VAL A 296 -6.07 16.31 -3.40
CA VAL A 296 -6.75 16.92 -4.55
C VAL A 296 -7.32 18.28 -4.15
N ASP A 297 -7.16 19.27 -5.02
CA ASP A 297 -7.72 20.62 -4.84
C ASP A 297 -9.13 20.69 -5.47
N ALA A 298 -10.12 21.03 -4.65
CA ALA A 298 -11.53 21.06 -5.06
C ALA A 298 -11.81 22.09 -6.17
N THR A 299 -11.06 23.20 -6.22
CA THR A 299 -11.29 24.29 -7.18
C THR A 299 -10.90 23.89 -8.62
N THR A 300 -9.86 23.05 -8.75
CA THR A 300 -9.36 22.55 -10.04
C THR A 300 -9.92 21.19 -10.42
N TRP A 301 -10.47 20.43 -9.45
CA TRP A 301 -11.08 19.13 -9.67
C TRP A 301 -12.28 19.19 -10.64
N ARG A 302 -12.39 18.18 -11.50
CA ARG A 302 -13.52 17.99 -12.43
C ARG A 302 -13.89 16.51 -12.51
N LEU A 303 -15.18 16.22 -12.69
CA LEU A 303 -15.72 14.90 -12.99
C LEU A 303 -16.33 14.90 -14.39
N ARG A 304 -15.93 13.97 -15.25
CA ARG A 304 -16.58 13.69 -16.54
C ARG A 304 -17.51 12.49 -16.46
N ILE A 305 -18.70 12.57 -17.06
CA ILE A 305 -19.64 11.46 -17.23
C ILE A 305 -19.90 11.27 -18.73
N HIS A 306 -19.61 10.08 -19.27
CA HIS A 306 -19.56 9.79 -20.71
C HIS A 306 -19.69 8.28 -21.00
N GLY A 307 -19.78 7.89 -22.27
CA GLY A 307 -19.74 6.48 -22.70
C GLY A 307 -21.06 5.95 -23.28
N GLN A 308 -21.21 4.63 -23.28
CA GLN A 308 -22.31 3.89 -23.89
C GLN A 308 -23.65 4.24 -23.23
N GLY A 309 -24.64 4.63 -24.04
CA GLY A 309 -25.97 5.04 -23.56
C GLY A 309 -26.06 6.45 -22.95
N VAL A 310 -24.95 7.21 -22.88
CA VAL A 310 -24.99 8.63 -22.52
C VAL A 310 -25.41 9.45 -23.74
N THR A 311 -26.53 10.17 -23.65
CA THR A 311 -27.00 11.10 -24.68
C THR A 311 -26.58 12.55 -24.41
N ARG A 312 -26.30 12.88 -23.14
CA ARG A 312 -25.82 14.20 -22.70
C ARG A 312 -24.57 14.05 -21.81
N PRO A 313 -23.35 14.01 -22.40
CA PRO A 313 -22.12 13.95 -21.62
C PRO A 313 -21.96 15.18 -20.73
N LEU A 314 -21.61 14.97 -19.45
CA LEU A 314 -21.41 16.05 -18.48
C LEU A 314 -19.94 16.19 -18.12
N THR A 315 -19.52 17.41 -17.79
CA THR A 315 -18.29 17.69 -17.04
C THR A 315 -18.60 18.68 -15.94
N LEU A 316 -18.49 18.24 -14.69
CA LEU A 316 -18.90 18.98 -13.49
C LEU A 316 -17.66 19.42 -12.70
N SER A 317 -17.67 20.66 -12.20
CA SER A 317 -16.77 21.09 -11.14
C SER A 317 -17.28 20.66 -9.76
N PHE A 318 -16.47 20.85 -8.72
CA PHE A 318 -16.92 20.60 -7.36
C PHE A 318 -18.09 21.50 -6.96
N ASP A 319 -18.03 22.78 -7.35
CA ASP A 319 -19.09 23.76 -7.07
C ASP A 319 -20.40 23.42 -7.80
N ASP A 320 -20.34 22.72 -8.95
CA ASP A 320 -21.54 22.21 -9.64
C ASP A 320 -22.21 21.06 -8.88
N LEU A 321 -21.48 20.35 -8.02
CA LEU A 321 -22.05 19.37 -7.11
C LEU A 321 -22.59 20.04 -5.83
N LEU A 322 -21.92 21.06 -5.30
CA LEU A 322 -22.42 21.86 -4.18
C LEU A 322 -23.72 22.63 -4.50
N ARG A 323 -23.94 22.99 -5.78
CA ARG A 323 -25.16 23.67 -6.25
C ARG A 323 -26.35 22.74 -6.52
N ARG A 324 -26.19 21.42 -6.41
CA ARG A 324 -27.25 20.42 -6.66
C ARG A 324 -28.00 20.06 -5.39
N GLU A 325 -29.08 19.30 -5.53
CA GLU A 325 -29.78 18.74 -4.38
C GLU A 325 -28.85 17.78 -3.63
N LEU A 326 -28.35 18.25 -2.48
CA LEU A 326 -27.58 17.42 -1.55
C LEU A 326 -28.53 16.61 -0.69
N VAL A 327 -28.28 15.31 -0.59
CA VAL A 327 -28.95 14.41 0.33
C VAL A 327 -27.94 13.87 1.34
N GLU A 328 -28.41 13.53 2.54
CA GLU A 328 -27.61 12.95 3.60
C GLU A 328 -28.19 11.60 4.01
N ARG A 329 -27.36 10.56 4.14
CA ARG A 329 -27.78 9.18 4.47
C ARG A 329 -26.77 8.44 5.33
N ASP A 330 -27.25 7.69 6.32
CA ASP A 330 -26.44 6.77 7.10
C ASP A 330 -26.31 5.44 6.36
N ILE A 331 -25.07 5.10 5.96
CA ILE A 331 -24.75 3.93 5.13
C ILE A 331 -23.53 3.22 5.71
N THR A 332 -23.64 1.91 5.89
CA THR A 332 -22.52 1.03 6.24
C THR A 332 -21.74 0.67 5.00
N LEU A 333 -20.43 0.90 5.03
CA LEU A 333 -19.49 0.46 4.01
C LEU A 333 -18.74 -0.78 4.49
N THR A 334 -18.70 -1.82 3.66
CA THR A 334 -17.98 -3.08 3.94
C THR A 334 -16.90 -3.29 2.88
N CYS A 335 -15.69 -3.65 3.28
CA CYS A 335 -14.63 -4.05 2.37
C CYS A 335 -14.75 -5.54 2.03
N VAL A 336 -14.49 -5.92 0.77
CA VAL A 336 -14.43 -7.35 0.38
C VAL A 336 -13.24 -8.08 1.03
N SER A 337 -12.20 -7.34 1.42
CA SER A 337 -11.05 -7.83 2.18
C SER A 337 -11.35 -8.04 3.67
N ASN A 338 -12.58 -7.84 4.12
CA ASN A 338 -12.96 -8.14 5.50
C ASN A 338 -12.95 -9.67 5.70
N GLU A 339 -12.07 -10.16 6.56
CA GLU A 339 -12.15 -11.54 7.07
C GLU A 339 -13.38 -11.68 8.00
N VAL A 340 -13.80 -12.91 8.31
CA VAL A 340 -14.98 -13.15 9.17
C VAL A 340 -14.78 -12.54 10.56
N GLY A 341 -15.54 -11.50 10.87
CA GLY A 341 -15.38 -10.71 12.09
C GLY A 341 -14.24 -9.70 12.06
N GLY A 342 -13.73 -9.35 10.88
CA GLY A 342 -12.68 -8.35 10.69
C GLY A 342 -13.11 -6.89 10.97
N PRO A 343 -12.15 -5.96 10.91
CA PRO A 343 -12.36 -4.54 11.21
C PRO A 343 -12.74 -3.69 9.98
N TYR A 344 -12.79 -4.25 8.76
CA TYR A 344 -12.96 -3.49 7.52
C TYR A 344 -14.44 -3.28 7.15
N VAL A 345 -15.22 -2.87 8.15
CA VAL A 345 -16.62 -2.46 8.05
C VAL A 345 -16.86 -1.28 8.97
N GLY A 346 -17.59 -0.27 8.51
CA GLY A 346 -17.85 0.96 9.28
C GLY A 346 -19.10 1.67 8.77
N ASN A 347 -19.83 2.31 9.68
CA ASN A 347 -21.09 3.01 9.39
C ASN A 347 -20.90 4.52 9.53
N ALA A 348 -21.30 5.30 8.54
CA ALA A 348 -21.12 6.75 8.53
C ALA A 348 -22.28 7.47 7.82
N ARG A 349 -22.41 8.75 8.17
CA ARG A 349 -23.36 9.69 7.56
C ARG A 349 -22.71 10.33 6.34
N TRP A 350 -23.22 10.06 5.14
CA TRP A 350 -22.65 10.56 3.89
C TRP A 350 -23.52 11.69 3.34
N ILE A 351 -22.90 12.82 2.99
CA ILE A 351 -23.57 13.96 2.34
C ILE A 351 -23.13 14.01 0.89
N GLY A 352 -24.06 14.01 -0.07
CA GLY A 352 -23.72 13.94 -1.49
C GLY A 352 -24.86 14.19 -2.46
N VAL A 353 -24.52 14.17 -3.76
CA VAL A 353 -25.50 14.20 -4.86
C VAL A 353 -25.88 12.77 -5.23
N ARG A 354 -27.17 12.53 -5.51
CA ARG A 354 -27.68 11.25 -6.02
C ARG A 354 -27.04 10.91 -7.37
N LEU A 355 -26.41 9.74 -7.46
CA LEU A 355 -25.76 9.28 -8.69
C LEU A 355 -26.80 8.86 -9.76
N ALA A 356 -27.92 8.27 -9.35
CA ALA A 356 -29.02 7.93 -10.26
C ALA A 356 -29.54 9.16 -11.03
N ASP A 357 -29.69 10.30 -10.36
CA ASP A 357 -30.22 11.54 -10.94
C ASP A 357 -29.23 12.15 -11.95
N LEU A 358 -27.93 12.12 -11.64
CA LEU A 358 -26.86 12.53 -12.56
C LEU A 358 -26.79 11.63 -13.81
N LEU A 359 -27.03 10.33 -13.65
CA LEU A 359 -27.10 9.39 -14.78
C LEU A 359 -28.35 9.62 -15.64
N ALA A 360 -29.51 9.90 -15.01
CA ALA A 360 -30.73 10.29 -15.72
C ALA A 360 -30.58 11.64 -16.44
N GLU A 361 -29.86 12.61 -15.87
CA GLU A 361 -29.46 13.84 -16.56
C GLU A 361 -28.54 13.54 -17.76
N CYS A 362 -27.62 12.60 -17.65
CA CYS A 362 -26.85 12.10 -18.80
C CYS A 362 -27.69 11.32 -19.83
N GLY A 363 -28.96 11.05 -19.56
CA GLY A 363 -29.88 10.27 -20.41
C GLY A 363 -29.71 8.76 -20.30
N VAL A 364 -28.94 8.29 -19.32
CA VAL A 364 -28.67 6.87 -19.08
C VAL A 364 -29.94 6.19 -18.54
N ARG A 365 -30.16 4.95 -18.98
CA ARG A 365 -31.19 4.03 -18.47
C ARG A 365 -30.49 2.77 -17.96
N PRO A 366 -30.98 2.10 -16.90
CA PRO A 366 -30.47 0.78 -16.51
C PRO A 366 -30.92 -0.31 -17.51
N PRO A 367 -30.22 -1.47 -17.54
CA PRO A 367 -30.57 -2.61 -18.40
C PRO A 367 -32.03 -3.04 -18.31
N SER A 368 -32.62 -3.11 -17.11
CA SER A 368 -34.05 -3.44 -16.90
C SER A 368 -35.02 -2.51 -17.62
N LYS A 369 -34.59 -1.28 -17.90
CA LYS A 369 -35.35 -0.24 -18.61
C LYS A 369 -34.83 -0.06 -20.05
N GLY A 370 -34.16 -1.07 -20.62
CA GLY A 370 -33.66 -1.05 -22.00
C GLY A 370 -32.42 -0.18 -22.22
N GLY A 371 -31.62 0.05 -21.17
CA GLY A 371 -30.32 0.71 -21.28
C GLY A 371 -29.28 -0.18 -21.99
N PRO A 372 -28.42 0.35 -22.87
CA PRO A 372 -27.43 -0.43 -23.61
C PRO A 372 -26.15 -0.72 -22.80
N ALA A 373 -25.97 -0.09 -21.65
CA ALA A 373 -24.82 -0.26 -20.77
C ALA A 373 -25.26 -1.00 -19.49
N ASP A 374 -24.46 -1.95 -19.01
CA ASP A 374 -24.71 -2.66 -17.73
C ASP A 374 -23.64 -2.41 -16.65
N GLN A 375 -22.51 -1.77 -17.00
CA GLN A 375 -21.42 -1.42 -16.09
C GLN A 375 -21.10 0.09 -16.10
N LEU A 376 -20.96 0.65 -14.90
CA LEU A 376 -20.43 1.99 -14.63
C LEU A 376 -18.96 1.85 -14.17
N VAL A 377 -18.02 2.41 -14.93
CA VAL A 377 -16.58 2.42 -14.60
C VAL A 377 -16.19 3.77 -14.02
N ALA A 378 -16.09 3.81 -12.69
CA ALA A 378 -15.55 4.94 -11.95
C ALA A 378 -14.01 4.89 -11.94
N ARG A 379 -13.35 6.02 -12.25
CA ARG A 379 -11.87 6.14 -12.23
C ARG A 379 -11.40 7.24 -11.30
N SER A 380 -10.40 6.92 -10.48
CA SER A 380 -9.74 7.81 -9.51
C SER A 380 -8.63 8.65 -10.15
N VAL A 381 -8.25 9.77 -9.53
CA VAL A 381 -7.03 10.54 -9.87
C VAL A 381 -5.76 9.68 -9.86
N ASP A 382 -5.64 8.73 -8.92
CA ASP A 382 -4.45 7.89 -8.73
C ASP A 382 -4.30 6.75 -9.75
N GLY A 383 -5.39 6.42 -10.46
CA GLY A 383 -5.44 5.35 -11.46
C GLY A 383 -6.36 4.17 -11.12
N MET A 384 -6.85 4.05 -9.88
CA MET A 384 -7.79 2.99 -9.52
C MET A 384 -9.06 3.04 -10.37
N THR A 385 -9.50 1.88 -10.88
CA THR A 385 -10.77 1.73 -11.63
C THR A 385 -11.68 0.72 -10.94
N ILE A 386 -12.94 1.14 -10.74
CA ILE A 386 -13.99 0.41 -10.02
C ILE A 386 -15.20 0.28 -10.93
N GLY A 387 -15.71 -0.93 -11.08
CA GLY A 387 -16.90 -1.22 -11.89
C GLY A 387 -18.09 -1.52 -11.00
N SER A 388 -19.19 -0.77 -11.16
CA SER A 388 -20.48 -1.01 -10.51
C SER A 388 -21.51 -1.48 -11.54
N PRO A 389 -22.46 -2.37 -11.21
CA PRO A 389 -23.61 -2.63 -12.07
C PRO A 389 -24.48 -1.37 -12.15
N ILE A 390 -24.92 -0.97 -13.35
CA ILE A 390 -25.78 0.21 -13.52
C ILE A 390 -27.17 -0.03 -12.90
N GLU A 391 -27.63 -1.27 -12.90
CA GLU A 391 -28.88 -1.68 -12.25
C GLU A 391 -28.87 -1.34 -10.74
N ASP A 392 -27.86 -1.81 -10.00
CA ASP A 392 -27.65 -1.51 -8.57
C ASP A 392 -27.43 0.00 -8.27
N VAL A 393 -27.09 0.82 -9.27
CA VAL A 393 -26.91 2.27 -9.12
C VAL A 393 -28.22 3.05 -9.41
N MET A 394 -29.20 2.43 -10.06
CA MET A 394 -30.42 3.09 -10.55
C MET A 394 -31.73 2.36 -10.16
N ASP A 395 -31.65 1.41 -9.22
CA ASP A 395 -32.81 0.65 -8.70
C ASP A 395 -33.70 1.47 -7.73
N GLY A 396 -33.15 2.52 -7.14
CA GLY A 396 -33.80 3.39 -6.16
C GLY A 396 -33.05 3.51 -4.83
N ARG A 397 -31.99 2.74 -4.59
CA ARG A 397 -31.12 2.90 -3.42
C ARG A 397 -30.36 4.23 -3.46
N ASP A 398 -29.96 4.73 -2.30
CA ASP A 398 -29.23 6.00 -2.16
C ASP A 398 -27.74 5.86 -2.57
N ALA A 399 -27.49 5.63 -3.86
CA ALA A 399 -26.18 5.70 -4.47
C ALA A 399 -25.73 7.17 -4.61
N LEU A 400 -24.58 7.53 -4.04
CA LEU A 400 -24.11 8.91 -3.90
C LEU A 400 -22.76 9.17 -4.56
N LEU A 401 -22.61 10.37 -5.10
CA LEU A 401 -21.34 11.09 -5.13
C LEU A 401 -21.23 11.91 -3.83
N ALA A 402 -20.59 11.32 -2.83
CA ALA A 402 -20.40 11.94 -1.52
C ALA A 402 -19.31 13.01 -1.56
N LEU A 403 -19.61 14.15 -0.94
CA LEU A 403 -18.75 15.33 -0.74
C LEU A 403 -18.38 15.49 0.74
N GLY A 404 -19.27 15.03 1.64
CA GLY A 404 -19.11 15.08 3.09
C GLY A 404 -19.28 13.72 3.78
N MET A 405 -18.76 13.62 5.00
CA MET A 405 -18.76 12.42 5.84
C MET A 405 -18.83 12.81 7.31
N ASN A 406 -19.85 12.33 8.02
CA ASN A 406 -20.15 12.64 9.43
C ASN A 406 -20.25 14.15 9.72
N GLY A 407 -20.92 14.90 8.81
CA GLY A 407 -21.09 16.35 8.88
C GLY A 407 -19.89 17.19 8.41
N GLU A 408 -18.72 16.57 8.21
CA GLU A 408 -17.51 17.26 7.77
C GLU A 408 -17.28 17.15 6.26
N PRO A 409 -16.56 18.11 5.63
CA PRO A 409 -15.85 17.87 4.37
C PRO A 409 -15.05 16.56 4.41
N LEU A 410 -15.18 15.73 3.37
CA LEU A 410 -14.50 14.43 3.29
C LEU A 410 -13.03 14.50 3.76
N PRO A 411 -12.56 13.57 4.61
CA PRO A 411 -11.13 13.43 4.88
C PRO A 411 -10.37 13.02 3.60
N PHE A 412 -9.14 13.52 3.41
CA PHE A 412 -8.31 13.14 2.25
C PHE A 412 -8.13 11.62 2.12
N ALA A 413 -7.96 10.91 3.24
CA ALA A 413 -7.86 9.45 3.25
C ALA A 413 -9.13 8.73 2.76
N HIS A 414 -10.29 9.37 2.86
CA HIS A 414 -11.61 8.81 2.55
C HIS A 414 -12.19 9.29 1.21
N GLY A 415 -11.53 10.22 0.52
CA GLY A 415 -11.77 10.48 -0.91
C GLY A 415 -11.88 11.93 -1.36
N PHE A 416 -11.58 12.92 -0.51
CA PHE A 416 -11.72 14.35 -0.83
C PHE A 416 -11.15 14.75 -2.22
N PRO A 417 -11.86 15.54 -3.05
CA PRO A 417 -13.13 16.20 -2.74
C PRO A 417 -14.37 15.32 -2.89
N VAL A 418 -14.32 14.27 -3.72
CA VAL A 418 -15.50 13.45 -4.07
C VAL A 418 -15.16 11.97 -4.08
N ARG A 419 -16.03 11.17 -3.46
CA ARG A 419 -16.05 9.71 -3.62
C ARG A 419 -17.41 9.23 -4.13
N MET A 420 -17.42 8.07 -4.77
CA MET A 420 -18.62 7.26 -4.94
C MET A 420 -18.91 6.46 -3.66
N VAL A 421 -20.20 6.23 -3.38
CA VAL A 421 -20.73 5.28 -2.38
C VAL A 421 -21.99 4.65 -2.96
N VAL A 422 -22.03 3.32 -3.13
CA VAL A 422 -23.24 2.58 -3.53
C VAL A 422 -23.60 1.58 -2.43
N PRO A 423 -24.77 1.70 -1.77
CA PRO A 423 -25.22 0.73 -0.77
C PRO A 423 -25.41 -0.68 -1.34
N GLY A 424 -25.48 -1.68 -0.45
CA GLY A 424 -25.64 -3.09 -0.82
C GLY A 424 -24.42 -3.79 -1.44
N LEU A 425 -23.37 -3.05 -1.85
CA LEU A 425 -22.24 -3.56 -2.64
C LEU A 425 -20.88 -3.36 -1.93
N TYR A 426 -19.97 -4.35 -1.99
CA TYR A 426 -18.65 -4.26 -1.35
C TYR A 426 -17.78 -3.14 -1.95
N GLY A 427 -17.00 -2.45 -1.11
CA GLY A 427 -16.31 -1.20 -1.44
C GLY A 427 -15.41 -1.18 -2.69
N PHE A 428 -14.96 -2.34 -3.18
CA PHE A 428 -14.13 -2.44 -4.39
C PHE A 428 -14.91 -2.39 -5.72
N VAL A 429 -16.23 -2.60 -5.67
CA VAL A 429 -17.18 -2.37 -6.79
C VAL A 429 -18.02 -1.10 -6.60
N SER A 430 -18.07 -0.53 -5.38
CA SER A 430 -19.03 0.54 -5.04
C SER A 430 -18.45 1.88 -4.58
N ALA A 431 -17.19 1.95 -4.14
CA ALA A 431 -16.75 3.02 -3.23
C ALA A 431 -15.55 3.85 -3.71
N CYS A 432 -15.48 4.15 -5.02
CA CYS A 432 -14.36 4.83 -5.68
C CYS A 432 -14.01 6.18 -5.04
N LYS A 433 -12.83 6.25 -4.41
CA LYS A 433 -12.28 7.47 -3.78
C LYS A 433 -11.58 8.35 -4.83
N TRP A 434 -11.58 9.67 -4.62
CA TRP A 434 -10.90 10.63 -5.48
C TRP A 434 -11.33 10.53 -6.95
N ILE A 435 -12.63 10.30 -7.19
CA ILE A 435 -13.20 10.04 -8.52
C ILE A 435 -13.01 11.25 -9.44
N LYS A 436 -12.77 11.02 -10.74
CA LYS A 436 -12.62 12.08 -11.77
C LYS A 436 -13.31 11.77 -13.10
N ASP A 437 -13.72 10.53 -13.31
CA ASP A 437 -14.26 10.04 -14.58
C ASP A 437 -15.24 8.90 -14.28
N ILE A 438 -16.39 8.92 -14.95
CA ILE A 438 -17.39 7.86 -14.97
C ILE A 438 -17.66 7.52 -16.44
N GLU A 439 -17.31 6.31 -16.83
CA GLU A 439 -17.59 5.76 -18.16
C GLU A 439 -18.69 4.70 -18.08
N LEU A 440 -19.75 4.87 -18.85
CA LEU A 440 -20.80 3.87 -19.01
C LEU A 440 -20.38 2.90 -20.12
N THR A 441 -20.45 1.60 -19.85
CA THR A 441 -19.94 0.53 -20.74
C THR A 441 -20.61 -0.81 -20.38
N THR A 442 -20.06 -1.94 -20.83
CA THR A 442 -20.53 -3.27 -20.40
C THR A 442 -19.47 -4.07 -19.65
N PHE A 443 -19.90 -4.99 -18.80
CA PHE A 443 -19.01 -5.92 -18.10
C PHE A 443 -18.12 -6.75 -19.06
N ASP A 444 -18.58 -7.00 -20.28
CA ASP A 444 -17.81 -7.75 -21.28
C ASP A 444 -16.85 -6.87 -22.09
N ALA A 445 -17.08 -5.56 -22.14
CA ALA A 445 -16.16 -4.59 -22.74
C ALA A 445 -15.04 -4.16 -21.78
N TYR A 446 -15.27 -4.17 -20.46
CA TYR A 446 -14.28 -3.67 -19.50
C TYR A 446 -14.25 -4.42 -18.14
N ASP A 447 -13.14 -5.11 -17.86
CA ASP A 447 -12.83 -5.57 -16.50
C ASP A 447 -12.14 -4.47 -15.67
N ALA A 448 -12.73 -4.10 -14.54
CA ALA A 448 -12.15 -3.19 -13.56
C ALA A 448 -10.87 -3.75 -12.89
N TYR A 449 -10.09 -2.90 -12.21
CA TYR A 449 -8.77 -3.23 -11.66
C TYR A 449 -8.75 -4.55 -10.86
N TRP A 450 -9.74 -4.79 -10.00
CA TRP A 450 -9.81 -5.99 -9.17
C TRP A 450 -10.38 -7.21 -9.91
N VAL A 451 -11.26 -7.03 -10.89
CA VAL A 451 -11.80 -8.15 -11.69
C VAL A 451 -10.68 -8.84 -12.47
N LYS A 452 -9.76 -8.04 -13.04
CA LYS A 452 -8.48 -8.50 -13.63
C LYS A 452 -7.54 -9.25 -12.67
N ARG A 453 -7.89 -9.34 -11.38
CA ARG A 453 -7.13 -10.00 -10.30
C ARG A 453 -7.96 -11.11 -9.62
N GLY A 454 -9.02 -11.60 -10.26
CA GLY A 454 -9.82 -12.75 -9.81
C GLY A 454 -10.94 -12.43 -8.81
N TRP A 455 -11.30 -11.16 -8.64
CA TRP A 455 -12.45 -10.75 -7.81
C TRP A 455 -13.74 -10.67 -8.63
N ALA A 456 -14.88 -10.90 -7.98
CA ALA A 456 -16.18 -10.94 -8.65
C ALA A 456 -16.62 -9.58 -9.24
N ARG A 457 -17.32 -9.63 -10.38
CA ARG A 457 -17.80 -8.43 -11.12
C ARG A 457 -18.89 -7.62 -10.41
N ARG A 458 -19.77 -8.25 -9.63
CA ARG A 458 -20.95 -7.59 -8.99
C ARG A 458 -20.86 -7.45 -7.47
N ALA A 459 -20.37 -8.49 -6.78
CA ALA A 459 -20.03 -8.48 -5.34
C ALA A 459 -20.99 -7.71 -4.39
N PRO A 460 -22.26 -8.14 -4.28
CA PRO A 460 -23.15 -7.67 -3.20
C PRO A 460 -22.62 -8.11 -1.84
N VAL A 461 -22.90 -7.31 -0.79
CA VAL A 461 -22.43 -7.60 0.57
C VAL A 461 -23.15 -8.82 1.14
N LYS A 462 -22.38 -9.80 1.62
CA LYS A 462 -22.90 -11.03 2.25
C LYS A 462 -23.47 -10.72 3.64
N THR A 463 -24.38 -11.60 4.09
CA THR A 463 -25.01 -11.49 5.42
C THR A 463 -24.03 -11.96 6.48
N GLU A 464 -23.52 -11.02 7.26
CA GLU A 464 -22.42 -11.23 8.21
C GLU A 464 -22.76 -10.69 9.60
N SER A 465 -22.02 -11.15 10.60
CA SER A 465 -22.10 -10.68 11.98
C SER A 465 -20.77 -10.84 12.72
N ARG A 466 -20.50 -9.92 13.65
CA ARG A 466 -19.27 -9.82 14.44
C ARG A 466 -19.61 -9.62 15.92
N ILE A 467 -18.79 -10.22 16.79
CA ILE A 467 -18.82 -10.00 18.25
C ILE A 467 -17.76 -8.95 18.54
N ASP A 468 -18.15 -7.80 19.07
CA ASP A 468 -17.24 -6.71 19.43
C ASP A 468 -16.79 -6.81 20.89
N THR A 469 -17.69 -7.26 21.76
CA THR A 469 -17.44 -7.50 23.19
C THR A 469 -18.12 -8.78 23.66
N PRO A 470 -17.49 -9.61 24.51
CA PRO A 470 -16.08 -9.53 24.91
C PRO A 470 -15.14 -9.80 23.71
N ARG A 471 -13.95 -9.16 23.72
CA ARG A 471 -12.92 -9.40 22.70
C ARG A 471 -12.28 -10.79 22.85
N PRO A 472 -11.66 -11.35 21.80
CA PRO A 472 -10.86 -12.58 21.91
C PRO A 472 -9.87 -12.53 23.07
N PHE A 473 -9.77 -13.65 23.80
CA PHE A 473 -8.92 -13.86 24.98
C PHE A 473 -9.21 -12.94 26.18
N ALA A 474 -10.36 -12.26 26.20
CA ALA A 474 -10.80 -11.48 27.35
C ALA A 474 -11.07 -12.36 28.58
N ARG A 475 -10.92 -11.74 29.76
CA ARG A 475 -11.12 -12.35 31.08
C ARG A 475 -12.23 -11.64 31.87
N PRO A 476 -13.51 -11.88 31.54
CA PRO A 476 -14.61 -11.38 32.34
C PRO A 476 -14.75 -12.18 33.64
N LYS A 477 -15.34 -11.58 34.68
CA LYS A 477 -15.73 -12.30 35.90
C LYS A 477 -16.99 -13.13 35.63
N ALA A 478 -17.14 -14.25 36.34
CA ALA A 478 -18.37 -15.04 36.32
C ALA A 478 -19.61 -14.23 36.77
N GLY A 479 -20.78 -14.60 36.23
CA GLY A 479 -22.04 -13.85 36.37
C GLY A 479 -22.54 -13.32 35.03
N THR A 480 -23.32 -12.24 35.03
CA THR A 480 -23.88 -11.67 33.79
C THR A 480 -22.83 -10.89 33.00
N VAL A 481 -22.39 -11.47 31.89
CA VAL A 481 -21.47 -10.86 30.91
C VAL A 481 -22.27 -10.39 29.70
N MET A 482 -22.14 -9.12 29.34
CA MET A 482 -22.76 -8.60 28.11
C MET A 482 -21.93 -8.99 26.89
N VAL A 483 -22.51 -9.86 26.06
CA VAL A 483 -22.01 -10.13 24.71
C VAL A 483 -22.73 -9.18 23.76
N ALA A 484 -22.01 -8.46 22.89
CA ALA A 484 -22.62 -7.51 21.95
C ALA A 484 -21.76 -7.30 20.70
N GLY A 485 -22.38 -6.79 19.65
CA GLY A 485 -21.69 -6.40 18.42
C GLY A 485 -22.63 -5.91 17.33
N VAL A 486 -22.24 -6.17 16.07
CA VAL A 486 -22.94 -5.75 14.86
C VAL A 486 -23.29 -6.93 13.95
N ALA A 487 -24.35 -6.78 13.16
CA ALA A 487 -24.68 -7.61 12.02
C ALA A 487 -25.07 -6.73 10.83
N TRP A 488 -24.81 -7.16 9.60
CA TRP A 488 -25.12 -6.37 8.40
C TRP A 488 -25.51 -7.24 7.21
N ALA A 489 -26.44 -6.71 6.43
CA ALA A 489 -26.90 -7.22 5.15
C ALA A 489 -27.51 -6.03 4.40
N GLN A 490 -26.69 -5.07 3.99
CA GLN A 490 -27.16 -3.81 3.40
C GLN A 490 -28.15 -4.06 2.25
N HIS A 491 -29.12 -3.17 2.11
CA HIS A 491 -30.30 -3.25 1.25
C HIS A 491 -31.29 -4.38 1.57
N ARG A 492 -30.91 -5.43 2.32
CA ARG A 492 -31.81 -6.53 2.78
C ARG A 492 -32.30 -6.33 4.21
N GLY A 493 -31.49 -5.74 5.09
CA GLY A 493 -31.77 -5.57 6.51
C GLY A 493 -31.62 -6.88 7.32
N ILE A 494 -31.49 -6.75 8.64
CA ILE A 494 -31.26 -7.87 9.55
C ILE A 494 -32.56 -8.21 10.29
N ASP A 495 -33.02 -9.45 10.13
CA ASP A 495 -34.20 -10.00 10.80
C ASP A 495 -33.85 -10.47 12.21
N LYS A 496 -32.82 -11.34 12.33
CA LYS A 496 -32.42 -12.00 13.58
C LYS A 496 -30.90 -12.12 13.73
N VAL A 497 -30.43 -12.14 14.97
CA VAL A 497 -29.06 -12.57 15.34
C VAL A 497 -29.15 -13.62 16.45
N GLU A 498 -28.35 -14.67 16.37
CA GLU A 498 -28.30 -15.76 17.35
C GLU A 498 -26.86 -16.01 17.82
N ILE A 499 -26.73 -16.30 19.11
CA ILE A 499 -25.48 -16.63 19.80
C ILE A 499 -25.53 -18.08 20.23
N ARG A 500 -24.41 -18.79 20.04
CA ARG A 500 -24.13 -20.09 20.66
C ARG A 500 -22.98 -19.94 21.66
N VAL A 501 -23.16 -20.52 22.83
CA VAL A 501 -22.09 -20.69 23.82
C VAL A 501 -21.65 -22.15 23.73
N ASP A 502 -20.37 -22.37 23.47
CA ASP A 502 -19.74 -23.67 23.25
C ASP A 502 -20.52 -24.50 22.20
N ASP A 503 -20.95 -25.71 22.55
CA ASP A 503 -21.80 -26.59 21.75
C ASP A 503 -23.27 -26.61 22.21
N GLY A 504 -23.68 -25.61 22.99
CA GLY A 504 -25.07 -25.44 23.43
C GLY A 504 -26.05 -25.07 22.30
N PRO A 505 -27.33 -24.84 22.63
CA PRO A 505 -28.31 -24.38 21.65
C PRO A 505 -28.00 -22.96 21.16
N TRP A 506 -28.44 -22.65 19.94
CA TRP A 506 -28.53 -21.27 19.47
C TRP A 506 -29.59 -20.52 20.28
N ARG A 507 -29.25 -19.33 20.75
CA ARG A 507 -30.13 -18.45 21.53
C ARG A 507 -30.20 -17.08 20.87
N GLU A 508 -31.40 -16.52 20.77
CA GLU A 508 -31.61 -15.23 20.12
C GLU A 508 -30.97 -14.08 20.91
N ALA A 509 -30.35 -13.14 20.20
CA ALA A 509 -29.81 -11.91 20.76
C ALA A 509 -30.82 -10.76 20.59
N ARG A 510 -30.91 -9.89 21.59
CA ARG A 510 -31.72 -8.67 21.51
C ARG A 510 -31.09 -7.71 20.50
N LEU A 511 -31.74 -7.58 19.36
CA LEU A 511 -31.39 -6.56 18.37
C LEU A 511 -31.68 -5.14 18.90
N ALA A 512 -30.87 -4.20 18.45
CA ALA A 512 -31.14 -2.77 18.56
C ALA A 512 -32.34 -2.37 17.68
N ALA A 513 -32.79 -1.11 17.83
CA ALA A 513 -33.62 -0.51 16.80
C ALA A 513 -32.84 -0.53 15.46
N GLU A 514 -33.52 -0.83 14.36
CA GLU A 514 -32.94 -0.61 13.04
C GLU A 514 -33.09 0.87 12.68
N ASP A 515 -32.05 1.45 12.09
CA ASP A 515 -32.05 2.85 11.67
C ASP A 515 -32.47 2.96 10.18
N THR A 516 -31.69 2.31 9.30
CA THR A 516 -32.06 2.01 7.91
C THR A 516 -31.60 0.60 7.51
N ALA A 517 -32.18 0.04 6.44
CA ALA A 517 -31.75 -1.25 5.88
C ALA A 517 -30.32 -1.22 5.26
N ASP A 518 -29.72 -0.04 5.09
CA ASP A 518 -28.34 0.15 4.61
C ASP A 518 -27.34 0.44 5.74
N THR A 519 -27.80 0.54 6.99
CA THR A 519 -26.95 0.56 8.20
C THR A 519 -26.72 -0.84 8.76
N TRP A 520 -25.64 -1.02 9.53
CA TRP A 520 -25.48 -2.18 10.40
C TRP A 520 -26.52 -2.17 11.52
N ARG A 521 -26.93 -3.35 11.98
CA ARG A 521 -27.83 -3.49 13.13
C ARG A 521 -27.03 -3.99 14.33
N GLN A 522 -27.00 -3.18 15.38
CA GLN A 522 -26.34 -3.58 16.63
C GLN A 522 -27.17 -4.63 17.37
N TRP A 523 -26.53 -5.48 18.18
CA TRP A 523 -27.20 -6.53 18.94
C TRP A 523 -26.52 -6.77 20.29
N SER A 524 -27.26 -7.35 21.24
CA SER A 524 -26.80 -7.63 22.60
C SER A 524 -27.40 -8.91 23.18
N PHE A 525 -26.66 -9.59 24.03
CA PHE A 525 -27.04 -10.86 24.66
C PHE A 525 -26.47 -10.91 26.09
N PRO A 526 -27.32 -10.93 27.14
CA PRO A 526 -26.88 -11.08 28.52
C PRO A 526 -26.56 -12.56 28.78
N TRP A 527 -25.29 -12.92 28.65
CA TRP A 527 -24.80 -14.27 28.91
C TRP A 527 -24.58 -14.46 30.41
N GLN A 528 -25.16 -15.51 30.99
CA GLN A 528 -24.79 -15.97 32.33
C GLN A 528 -23.54 -16.85 32.20
N ALA A 529 -22.38 -16.26 32.48
CA ALA A 529 -21.07 -16.86 32.31
C ALA A 529 -20.66 -17.65 33.58
N THR A 530 -20.42 -18.94 33.41
CA THR A 530 -19.76 -19.82 34.38
C THR A 530 -18.24 -19.63 34.32
N LYS A 531 -17.52 -19.97 35.40
CA LYS A 531 -16.05 -19.99 35.37
C LYS A 531 -15.53 -21.05 34.40
N GLY A 532 -14.50 -20.73 33.62
CA GLY A 532 -13.90 -21.67 32.66
C GLY A 532 -13.54 -21.04 31.32
N GLY A 533 -12.97 -21.84 30.42
CA GLY A 533 -12.77 -21.47 29.02
C GLY A 533 -14.06 -21.67 28.23
N HIS A 534 -14.49 -20.67 27.47
CA HIS A 534 -15.73 -20.68 26.69
C HIS A 534 -15.53 -20.11 25.28
N THR A 535 -16.28 -20.65 24.31
CA THR A 535 -16.31 -20.17 22.92
C THR A 535 -17.68 -19.58 22.60
N LEU A 536 -17.73 -18.28 22.31
CA LEU A 536 -18.94 -17.59 21.87
C LEU A 536 -18.95 -17.53 20.35
N THR A 537 -20.02 -17.98 19.69
CA THR A 537 -20.17 -17.94 18.22
C THR A 537 -21.45 -17.22 17.82
N VAL A 538 -21.41 -16.38 16.78
CA VAL A 538 -22.55 -15.61 16.29
C VAL A 538 -22.96 -16.02 14.86
N ARG A 539 -24.26 -15.90 14.55
CA ARG A 539 -24.79 -15.90 13.18
C ARG A 539 -25.94 -14.89 13.06
N ALA A 540 -26.13 -14.33 11.87
CA ALA A 540 -27.30 -13.53 11.52
C ALA A 540 -28.24 -14.24 10.54
N THR A 541 -29.48 -13.77 10.46
CA THR A 541 -30.45 -14.05 9.41
C THR A 541 -30.93 -12.73 8.82
N ASP A 542 -30.91 -12.60 7.49
CA ASP A 542 -31.47 -11.42 6.81
C ASP A 542 -32.96 -11.62 6.43
N ARG A 543 -33.62 -10.55 5.97
CA ARG A 543 -35.05 -10.57 5.65
C ARG A 543 -35.44 -11.36 4.40
N THR A 544 -34.49 -11.95 3.67
CA THR A 544 -34.78 -12.96 2.64
C THR A 544 -34.94 -14.36 3.24
N GLY A 545 -34.74 -14.52 4.56
CA GLY A 545 -34.69 -15.80 5.27
C GLY A 545 -33.32 -16.47 5.22
N ALA A 546 -32.32 -15.85 4.56
CA ALA A 546 -30.98 -16.41 4.43
C ALA A 546 -30.22 -16.33 5.76
N VAL A 547 -29.88 -17.50 6.32
CA VAL A 547 -29.05 -17.65 7.52
C VAL A 547 -27.57 -17.63 7.12
N GLN A 548 -26.76 -16.84 7.81
CA GLN A 548 -25.31 -16.77 7.63
C GLN A 548 -24.67 -18.18 7.67
N THR A 549 -24.02 -18.57 6.58
CA THR A 549 -23.43 -19.91 6.40
C THR A 549 -22.37 -20.20 7.47
N GLY A 550 -22.26 -21.48 7.85
CA GLY A 550 -21.16 -21.96 8.68
C GLY A 550 -19.87 -22.19 7.89
N GLU A 551 -19.97 -22.32 6.56
CA GLU A 551 -18.86 -22.67 5.67
C GLU A 551 -17.87 -21.52 5.56
N ARG A 552 -16.58 -21.83 5.79
CA ARG A 552 -15.50 -20.84 5.81
C ARG A 552 -14.87 -20.66 4.43
N ALA A 553 -15.12 -19.53 3.80
CA ALA A 553 -14.41 -19.07 2.61
C ALA A 553 -13.47 -17.91 2.92
N ARG A 554 -12.39 -17.80 2.14
CA ARG A 554 -11.51 -16.63 2.14
C ARG A 554 -12.17 -15.48 1.37
N THR A 555 -11.57 -14.29 1.44
CA THR A 555 -12.07 -13.05 0.83
C THR A 555 -12.21 -13.10 -0.70
N VAL A 556 -11.30 -13.80 -1.40
CA VAL A 556 -11.39 -14.03 -2.84
C VAL A 556 -12.35 -15.18 -3.13
N PRO A 557 -13.32 -15.06 -4.06
CA PRO A 557 -13.47 -13.97 -5.05
C PRO A 557 -14.44 -12.84 -4.67
N ASP A 558 -15.34 -13.03 -3.71
CA ASP A 558 -16.56 -12.23 -3.55
C ASP A 558 -16.90 -11.87 -2.09
N GLY A 559 -15.91 -11.88 -1.19
CA GLY A 559 -16.04 -11.62 0.24
C GLY A 559 -15.95 -12.90 1.07
N ALA A 560 -15.47 -12.78 2.31
CA ALA A 560 -15.32 -13.95 3.19
C ALA A 560 -16.70 -14.57 3.55
N SER A 561 -16.69 -15.80 4.04
CA SER A 561 -17.89 -16.43 4.60
C SER A 561 -17.58 -17.27 5.82
N GLY A 562 -18.60 -17.55 6.62
CA GLY A 562 -18.51 -18.34 7.85
C GLY A 562 -19.07 -17.59 9.05
N ARG A 563 -18.97 -18.22 10.23
CA ARG A 563 -19.42 -17.65 11.51
C ARG A 563 -18.25 -17.18 12.34
N HIS A 564 -18.40 -15.99 12.93
CA HIS A 564 -17.40 -15.41 13.83
C HIS A 564 -17.51 -16.05 15.21
N SER A 565 -16.35 -16.39 15.79
CA SER A 565 -16.23 -16.99 17.11
C SER A 565 -15.14 -16.31 17.91
N VAL A 566 -15.37 -16.05 19.19
CA VAL A 566 -14.35 -15.56 20.14
C VAL A 566 -14.20 -16.56 21.29
N VAL A 567 -12.96 -16.81 21.71
CA VAL A 567 -12.65 -17.63 22.89
C VAL A 567 -12.35 -16.69 24.07
N VAL A 568 -12.87 -16.99 25.25
CA VAL A 568 -12.70 -16.21 26.49
C VAL A 568 -12.44 -17.12 27.68
N THR A 569 -11.84 -16.58 28.75
CA THR A 569 -11.60 -17.31 30.01
C THR A 569 -12.28 -16.58 31.16
N VAL A 570 -13.37 -17.14 31.67
CA VAL A 570 -14.19 -16.53 32.73
C VAL A 570 -13.60 -16.85 34.11
N GLU A 571 -13.42 -15.81 34.93
CA GLU A 571 -12.72 -15.86 36.24
C GLU A 571 -13.65 -15.88 37.47
#